data_AF-A0NUE0-F1
#
_entry.id   AF-A0NUE0-F1
#
_cell.length_a   1.000
_cell.length_b   1.000
_cell.length_c   1.000
_cell.angle_alpha   90.00
_cell.angle_beta   90.00
_cell.angle_gamma   90.00
#
_symmetry.space_group_name_H-M   'P 1'
#
loop_
_entity.id
_entity.type
_entity.pdbx_description
1 polymer ?
#
loop_
_entity_poly.entity_id
_entity_poly.type
_entity_poly.pdbx_seq_one_letter_code
_entity_poly.pdbx_strand_id
1 'polypeptide(L)'
;MLYLVGENLDRSRAHYQAETGKIVQLMRGIYVDAGADADVDVLRHSIRIARYLYPRAYLSAASAVLLAPTRDGRLFISGPRSQRTRIRTLEIIQNVAPEHPAVATAIIDDGMGEFHANVSSVRQRFLEGFRLRSEHAASIDEAMRADIARRLVDEYGTPKAAADALWALARENQWYREGEQAERYLLHTGAKIEIRNEAALDFIVAWHGTHIGHLLYDGFEWRWKPDEGFDLPLIQQRVPGQLPPFILSLLPEGWLERVLQENDERAVLRSGKRYMSNITISTKAADLDALPADILTCRLNDFKTDGIFTGTYAGPSRGDIEHSFEEKLARLYASADTPRLSGVQIKAPMFLGEDGKLVPSTGLPFTHILKPAGTSGFQALPVIEFLAMALGRHAGLDTPSTALVAMPDGMPPALIVERFDIRTSPDDKRRIALEDLCSVLDLPPEAKYDGTIERIARAVRPLSSEPEADLLLLLKRALFAWLVADGDMHLKNLALLKVAQPDTSSFETVRVAPLYDAVTTVVFPGLEHDRMALKINGKDNRLRRADFLRTAAIAGLTASAANQAIDAVLTRLRAGIDAVIIPDVPGIDQDITAKAEQMLRLCRERVDAFE
;
A
#
# COMPACT_ATOMS: atom_id res chain seq x y z
N MET A 1 23.01 -38.74 15.59
CA MET A 1 22.33 -40.06 15.56
C MET A 1 21.87 -40.42 16.96
N LEU A 2 20.64 -40.94 17.08
CA LEU A 2 20.07 -41.42 18.34
C LEU A 2 20.49 -42.87 18.62
N TYR A 3 20.89 -43.14 19.87
CA TYR A 3 21.19 -44.48 20.36
C TYR A 3 20.30 -44.87 21.54
N LEU A 4 19.67 -46.03 21.42
CA LEU A 4 18.79 -46.64 22.41
C LEU A 4 19.39 -47.98 22.85
N VAL A 5 19.72 -48.09 24.14
CA VAL A 5 20.39 -49.28 24.68
C VAL A 5 19.46 -50.48 24.63
N GLY A 6 19.90 -51.55 23.98
CA GLY A 6 19.12 -52.76 23.74
C GLY A 6 18.36 -52.79 22.41
N GLU A 7 18.32 -51.67 21.67
CA GLU A 7 17.71 -51.59 20.32
C GLU A 7 18.81 -51.51 19.26
N ASN A 8 19.63 -50.44 19.28
CA ASN A 8 20.68 -50.20 18.30
C ASN A 8 22.08 -50.02 18.91
N LEU A 9 22.20 -50.12 20.25
CA LEU A 9 23.47 -50.04 20.96
C LEU A 9 23.49 -51.00 22.16
N ASP A 10 24.56 -51.80 22.28
CA ASP A 10 24.76 -52.66 23.46
C ASP A 10 25.23 -51.86 24.68
N ARG A 11 24.89 -52.33 25.89
CA ARG A 11 25.19 -51.65 27.16
C ARG A 11 26.70 -51.43 27.38
N SER A 12 27.54 -52.42 27.07
CA SER A 12 28.98 -52.31 27.26
C SER A 12 29.59 -51.30 26.29
N ARG A 13 29.09 -51.28 25.04
CA ARG A 13 29.49 -50.30 24.02
C ARG A 13 29.02 -48.88 24.36
N ALA A 14 27.81 -48.73 24.89
CA ALA A 14 27.27 -47.44 25.31
C ALA A 14 28.12 -46.82 26.43
N HIS A 15 28.50 -47.63 27.43
CA HIS A 15 29.33 -47.16 28.53
C HIS A 15 30.69 -46.66 28.04
N TYR A 16 31.39 -47.47 27.24
CA TYR A 16 32.69 -47.08 26.67
C TYR A 16 32.61 -45.84 25.77
N GLN A 17 31.59 -45.73 24.91
CA GLN A 17 31.44 -44.58 24.02
C GLN A 17 31.06 -43.30 24.74
N ALA A 18 30.29 -43.39 25.83
CA ALA A 18 29.98 -42.26 26.69
C ALA A 18 31.22 -41.78 27.47
N GLU A 19 32.01 -42.71 28.04
CA GLU A 19 33.27 -42.37 28.74
C GLU A 19 34.32 -41.74 27.82
N THR A 20 34.37 -42.18 26.56
CA THR A 20 35.27 -41.60 25.54
C THR A 20 34.71 -40.34 24.88
N GLY A 21 33.56 -39.84 25.31
CA GLY A 21 32.96 -38.58 24.83
C GLY A 21 32.41 -38.64 23.40
N LYS A 22 32.24 -39.83 22.81
CA LYS A 22 31.68 -39.98 21.45
C LYS A 22 30.17 -39.77 21.42
N ILE A 23 29.48 -40.14 22.50
CA ILE A 23 28.05 -39.96 22.67
C ILE A 23 27.75 -39.24 23.99
N VAL A 24 26.67 -38.47 24.01
CA VAL A 24 26.18 -37.74 25.17
C VAL A 24 24.92 -38.41 25.69
N GLN A 25 24.88 -38.68 26.99
CA GLN A 25 23.71 -39.27 27.63
C GLN A 25 22.61 -38.22 27.79
N LEU A 26 21.40 -38.55 27.33
CA LEU A 26 20.20 -37.73 27.53
C LEU A 26 19.35 -38.24 28.68
N MET A 27 19.21 -39.56 28.79
CA MET A 27 18.49 -40.26 29.85
C MET A 27 19.09 -41.67 30.01
N ARG A 28 18.72 -42.39 31.07
CA ARG A 28 19.15 -43.79 31.22
C ARG A 28 18.74 -44.61 29.99
N GLY A 29 19.72 -45.12 29.25
CA GLY A 29 19.50 -45.92 28.04
C GLY A 29 19.30 -45.13 26.74
N ILE A 30 19.37 -43.78 26.77
CA ILE A 30 19.16 -42.91 25.61
C ILE A 30 20.35 -41.96 25.45
N TYR A 31 20.99 -42.00 24.28
CA TYR A 31 22.19 -41.22 23.97
C TYR A 31 22.08 -40.60 22.57
N VAL A 32 22.85 -39.56 22.31
CA VAL A 32 23.02 -38.93 20.99
C VAL A 32 24.51 -38.73 20.69
N ASP A 33 24.89 -38.57 19.43
CA ASP A 33 26.27 -38.21 19.08
C ASP A 33 26.68 -36.88 19.73
N ALA A 34 27.92 -36.79 20.23
CA ALA A 34 28.41 -35.61 20.92
C ALA A 34 28.53 -34.35 20.03
N GLY A 35 28.63 -34.54 18.70
CA GLY A 35 28.69 -33.45 17.72
C GLY A 35 27.35 -33.11 17.05
N ALA A 36 26.26 -33.80 17.41
CA ALA A 36 24.93 -33.56 16.85
C ALA A 36 24.15 -32.52 17.67
N ASP A 37 23.21 -31.84 17.02
CA ASP A 37 22.21 -31.04 17.72
C ASP A 37 21.22 -31.97 18.43
N ALA A 38 21.42 -32.13 19.74
CA ALA A 38 20.63 -33.02 20.57
C ALA A 38 19.13 -32.65 20.58
N ASP A 39 18.77 -31.39 20.44
CA ASP A 39 17.38 -30.95 20.48
C ASP A 39 16.65 -31.34 19.19
N VAL A 40 17.32 -31.19 18.04
CA VAL A 40 16.81 -31.63 16.74
C VAL A 40 16.69 -33.15 16.67
N ASP A 41 17.71 -33.89 17.10
CA ASP A 41 17.71 -35.36 17.08
C ASP A 41 16.61 -35.92 17.99
N VAL A 42 16.39 -35.34 19.17
CA VAL A 42 15.35 -35.78 20.11
C VAL A 42 13.94 -35.54 19.55
N LEU A 43 13.68 -34.39 18.92
CA LEU A 43 12.37 -34.11 18.31
C LEU A 43 12.11 -35.02 17.11
N ARG A 44 13.10 -35.17 16.22
CA ARG A 44 13.03 -36.05 15.04
C ARG A 44 12.67 -37.49 15.42
N HIS A 45 13.32 -38.02 16.46
CA HIS A 45 13.15 -39.41 16.91
C HIS A 45 12.20 -39.56 18.10
N SER A 46 11.37 -38.56 18.37
CA SER A 46 10.51 -38.46 19.57
C SER A 46 9.56 -39.65 19.74
N ILE A 47 8.95 -40.15 18.66
CA ILE A 47 8.05 -41.31 18.72
C ILE A 47 8.84 -42.59 19.03
N ARG A 48 10.04 -42.75 18.44
CA ARG A 48 10.92 -43.89 18.71
C ARG A 48 11.36 -43.89 20.17
N ILE A 49 11.72 -42.72 20.71
CA ILE A 49 12.03 -42.52 22.13
C ILE A 49 10.83 -42.88 23.01
N ALA A 50 9.63 -42.41 22.67
CA ALA A 50 8.42 -42.71 23.43
C ALA A 50 8.08 -44.20 23.41
N ARG A 51 8.24 -44.87 22.28
CA ARG A 51 8.05 -46.33 22.16
C ARG A 51 9.01 -47.11 23.05
N TYR A 52 10.28 -46.68 23.10
CA TYR A 52 11.30 -47.29 23.96
C TYR A 52 10.97 -47.14 25.45
N LEU A 53 10.54 -45.94 25.86
CA LEU A 53 10.21 -45.64 27.26
C LEU A 53 8.85 -46.19 27.70
N TYR A 54 7.88 -46.29 26.78
CA TYR A 54 6.49 -46.63 27.07
C TYR A 54 5.95 -47.69 26.10
N PRO A 55 6.46 -48.94 26.15
CA PRO A 55 6.11 -49.98 25.17
C PRO A 55 4.64 -50.41 25.19
N ARG A 56 3.88 -50.05 26.24
CA ARG A 56 2.44 -50.30 26.38
C ARG A 56 1.57 -49.08 26.09
N ALA A 57 2.15 -47.98 25.60
CA ALA A 57 1.43 -46.78 25.24
C ALA A 57 1.16 -46.70 23.73
N TYR A 58 0.19 -45.88 23.35
CA TYR A 58 -0.11 -45.51 21.96
C TYR A 58 -0.13 -44.00 21.80
N LEU A 59 0.15 -43.49 20.60
CA LEU A 59 0.02 -42.05 20.32
C LEU A 59 -1.45 -41.65 20.42
N SER A 60 -1.73 -40.53 21.09
CA SER A 60 -3.09 -40.02 21.24
C SER A 60 -3.14 -38.53 20.91
N ALA A 61 -4.35 -37.96 20.89
CA ALA A 61 -4.58 -36.54 20.70
C ALA A 61 -3.92 -35.97 19.43
N ALA A 62 -3.35 -34.75 19.48
CA ALA A 62 -2.67 -34.13 18.35
C ALA A 62 -1.55 -35.01 17.76
N SER A 63 -0.78 -35.71 18.60
CA SER A 63 0.33 -36.55 18.12
C SER A 63 -0.14 -37.75 17.32
N ALA A 64 -1.36 -38.24 17.54
CA ALA A 64 -1.97 -39.28 16.71
C ALA A 64 -2.49 -38.73 15.37
N VAL A 65 -2.72 -37.42 15.23
CA VAL A 65 -3.06 -36.75 13.96
C VAL A 65 -1.80 -36.43 13.17
N LEU A 66 -0.82 -35.83 13.85
CA LEU A 66 0.43 -35.36 13.25
C LEU A 66 1.40 -36.50 12.93
N LEU A 67 1.29 -37.63 13.63
CA LEU A 67 2.32 -38.68 13.67
C LEU A 67 3.70 -38.09 14.01
N ALA A 68 3.69 -37.08 14.88
CA ALA A 68 4.82 -36.27 15.29
C ALA A 68 4.47 -35.55 16.62
N PRO A 69 5.44 -34.94 17.33
CA PRO A 69 5.14 -34.01 18.41
C PRO A 69 4.49 -32.74 17.85
N THR A 70 3.82 -31.96 18.70
CA THR A 70 3.34 -30.63 18.35
C THR A 70 4.51 -29.67 18.08
N ARG A 71 4.23 -28.51 17.46
CA ARG A 71 5.26 -27.51 17.10
C ARG A 71 6.09 -27.02 18.30
N ASP A 72 5.50 -27.04 19.50
CA ASP A 72 6.15 -26.68 20.76
C ASP A 72 6.80 -27.88 21.49
N GLY A 73 6.96 -29.02 20.80
CA GLY A 73 7.74 -30.17 21.29
C GLY A 73 6.98 -31.11 22.23
N ARG A 74 5.64 -31.04 22.32
CA ARG A 74 4.84 -31.96 23.14
C ARG A 74 4.43 -33.20 22.37
N LEU A 75 4.69 -34.37 22.93
CA LEU A 75 4.25 -35.66 22.37
C LEU A 75 3.21 -36.28 23.29
N PHE A 76 2.00 -36.46 22.77
CA PHE A 76 0.86 -36.98 23.52
C PHE A 76 0.72 -38.48 23.31
N ILE A 77 0.73 -39.23 24.42
CA ILE A 77 0.55 -40.68 24.43
C ILE A 77 -0.46 -41.09 25.50
N SER A 78 -1.12 -42.23 25.32
CA SER A 78 -2.00 -42.83 26.33
C SER A 78 -1.54 -44.22 26.69
N GLY A 79 -1.58 -44.58 27.97
CA GLY A 79 -1.20 -45.92 28.44
C GLY A 79 -1.56 -46.16 29.91
N PRO A 80 -0.86 -47.04 30.65
CA PRO A 80 -1.34 -47.53 31.95
C PRO A 80 -1.20 -46.54 33.10
N ARG A 81 -0.50 -45.41 32.93
CA ARG A 81 -0.21 -44.44 33.98
C ARG A 81 -0.34 -43.02 33.45
N SER A 82 -0.66 -42.08 34.34
CA SER A 82 -0.50 -40.66 34.07
C SER A 82 0.90 -40.24 34.52
N GLN A 83 1.72 -39.74 33.60
CA GLN A 83 3.07 -39.28 33.90
C GLN A 83 3.59 -38.35 32.81
N ARG A 84 4.62 -37.57 33.14
CA ARG A 84 5.33 -36.70 32.22
C ARG A 84 6.80 -37.00 32.24
N THR A 85 7.44 -36.87 31.08
CA THR A 85 8.89 -37.01 30.99
C THR A 85 9.41 -36.01 29.97
N ARG A 86 10.32 -35.17 30.43
CA ARG A 86 10.99 -34.19 29.59
C ARG A 86 12.40 -34.69 29.27
N ILE A 87 12.73 -34.67 27.99
CA ILE A 87 14.06 -34.98 27.46
C ILE A 87 14.39 -33.82 26.54
N ARG A 88 15.26 -32.92 26.99
CA ARG A 88 15.61 -31.71 26.23
C ARG A 88 14.34 -30.91 25.84
N THR A 89 14.16 -30.61 24.55
CA THR A 89 13.01 -29.89 23.98
C THR A 89 11.75 -30.75 23.82
N LEU A 90 11.84 -32.07 24.01
CA LEU A 90 10.70 -32.98 23.95
C LEU A 90 10.06 -33.16 25.32
N GLU A 91 8.75 -32.95 25.39
CA GLU A 91 7.94 -33.30 26.56
C GLU A 91 6.92 -34.38 26.20
N ILE A 92 7.12 -35.58 26.73
CA ILE A 92 6.19 -36.70 26.55
C ILE A 92 5.15 -36.65 27.66
N ILE A 93 3.88 -36.49 27.28
CA ILE A 93 2.74 -36.35 28.18
C ILE A 93 1.86 -37.59 28.04
N GLN A 94 1.96 -38.48 29.04
CA GLN A 94 1.16 -39.68 29.09
C GLN A 94 -0.11 -39.50 29.91
N ASN A 95 -1.26 -39.79 29.31
CA ASN A 95 -2.53 -39.95 30.02
C ASN A 95 -2.84 -41.42 30.29
N VAL A 96 -3.69 -41.66 31.29
CA VAL A 96 -4.29 -42.98 31.50
C VAL A 96 -5.22 -43.28 30.32
N ALA A 97 -4.92 -44.35 29.59
CA ALA A 97 -5.77 -44.88 28.55
C ALA A 97 -7.11 -45.34 29.15
N PRO A 98 -8.23 -45.20 28.43
CA PRO A 98 -9.49 -45.76 28.88
C PRO A 98 -9.44 -47.30 28.86
N GLU A 99 -10.49 -47.93 29.40
CA GLU A 99 -10.53 -49.39 29.57
C GLU A 99 -10.54 -50.15 28.24
N HIS A 100 -11.23 -49.60 27.22
CA HIS A 100 -11.41 -50.21 25.90
C HIS A 100 -11.03 -49.21 24.78
N PRO A 101 -9.74 -48.82 24.67
CA PRO A 101 -9.32 -47.82 23.70
C PRO A 101 -9.41 -48.38 22.28
N ALA A 102 -10.02 -47.63 21.35
CA ALA A 102 -9.99 -48.00 19.93
C ALA A 102 -8.70 -47.48 19.28
N VAL A 103 -7.75 -48.38 19.03
CA VAL A 103 -6.44 -48.08 18.42
C VAL A 103 -6.35 -48.55 16.97
N ALA A 104 -5.48 -47.92 16.19
CA ALA A 104 -5.06 -48.29 14.86
C ALA A 104 -3.53 -48.38 14.80
N THR A 105 -2.98 -48.92 13.71
CA THR A 105 -1.53 -48.95 13.47
C THR A 105 -1.15 -47.88 12.45
N ALA A 106 -0.11 -47.11 12.75
CA ALA A 106 0.52 -46.16 11.83
C ALA A 106 1.97 -46.60 11.53
N ILE A 107 2.45 -46.26 10.35
CA ILE A 107 3.86 -46.41 9.96
C ILE A 107 4.56 -45.08 10.20
N ILE A 108 5.70 -45.12 10.90
CA ILE A 108 6.52 -43.96 11.23
C ILE A 108 7.90 -44.17 10.60
N ASP A 109 8.36 -43.16 9.85
CA ASP A 109 9.75 -43.04 9.44
C ASP A 109 10.33 -41.77 10.06
N ASP A 110 11.42 -41.92 10.80
CA ASP A 110 12.15 -40.82 11.43
C ASP A 110 13.57 -40.65 10.84
N GLY A 111 13.87 -41.31 9.73
CA GLY A 111 15.19 -41.33 9.09
C GLY A 111 16.13 -42.43 9.60
N MET A 112 15.72 -43.22 10.59
CA MET A 112 16.43 -44.41 11.05
C MET A 112 15.74 -45.72 10.62
N GLY A 113 14.80 -45.63 9.69
CA GLY A 113 14.03 -46.74 9.14
C GLY A 113 12.61 -46.82 9.69
N GLU A 114 11.71 -47.37 8.87
CA GLU A 114 10.29 -47.47 9.16
C GLU A 114 9.99 -48.40 10.33
N PHE A 115 9.01 -48.02 11.16
CA PHE A 115 8.46 -48.87 12.21
C PHE A 115 6.98 -48.61 12.46
N HIS A 116 6.30 -49.62 12.97
CA HIS A 116 4.87 -49.52 13.30
C HIS A 116 4.66 -48.96 14.71
N ALA A 117 3.73 -48.03 14.88
CA ALA A 117 3.31 -47.49 16.16
C ALA A 117 1.79 -47.58 16.32
N ASN A 118 1.34 -47.91 17.54
CA ASN A 118 -0.09 -47.85 17.86
C ASN A 118 -0.51 -46.39 18.04
N VAL A 119 -1.66 -46.03 17.47
CA VAL A 119 -2.23 -44.68 17.53
C VAL A 119 -3.73 -44.75 17.82
N SER A 120 -4.30 -43.71 18.41
CA SER A 120 -5.75 -43.59 18.55
C SER A 120 -6.42 -43.65 17.17
N SER A 121 -7.46 -44.48 17.03
CA SER A 121 -8.30 -44.51 15.83
C SER A 121 -8.97 -43.15 15.57
N VAL A 122 -9.55 -42.92 14.38
CA VAL A 122 -10.24 -41.65 14.06
C VAL A 122 -11.35 -41.37 15.08
N ARG A 123 -12.16 -42.39 15.42
CA ARG A 123 -13.23 -42.28 16.43
C ARG A 123 -12.69 -41.97 17.83
N GLN A 124 -11.65 -42.69 18.27
CA GLN A 124 -11.02 -42.47 19.56
C GLN A 124 -10.43 -41.06 19.68
N ARG A 125 -9.73 -40.59 18.64
CA ARG A 125 -9.16 -39.23 18.57
C ARG A 125 -10.22 -38.16 18.68
N PHE A 126 -11.35 -38.35 18.01
CA PHE A 126 -12.42 -37.36 18.05
C PHE A 126 -12.99 -37.22 19.47
N LEU A 127 -13.23 -38.34 20.17
CA LEU A 127 -13.67 -38.32 21.57
C LEU A 127 -12.61 -37.72 22.51
N GLU A 128 -11.33 -38.04 22.30
CA GLU A 128 -10.22 -37.44 23.06
C GLU A 128 -10.24 -35.90 23.00
N GLY A 129 -10.67 -35.32 21.87
CA GLY A 129 -10.82 -33.89 21.68
C GLY A 129 -11.85 -33.21 22.58
N PHE A 130 -12.78 -33.95 23.20
CA PHE A 130 -13.84 -33.40 24.05
C PHE A 130 -13.63 -33.67 25.54
N ARG A 131 -12.48 -34.25 25.94
CA ARG A 131 -12.18 -34.51 27.34
C ARG A 131 -12.04 -33.21 28.13
N LEU A 132 -12.80 -33.10 29.22
CA LEU A 132 -12.78 -31.91 30.08
C LEU A 132 -11.43 -31.74 30.77
N ARG A 133 -10.93 -30.49 30.78
CA ARG A 133 -9.67 -30.07 31.46
C ARG A 133 -8.47 -30.97 31.10
N SER A 134 -8.40 -31.40 29.85
CA SER A 134 -7.37 -32.30 29.35
C SER A 134 -6.44 -31.57 28.38
N GLU A 135 -5.13 -31.61 28.63
CA GLU A 135 -4.14 -31.09 27.67
C GLU A 135 -4.16 -31.86 26.36
N HIS A 136 -4.55 -33.14 26.39
CA HIS A 136 -4.78 -33.93 25.18
C HIS A 136 -5.94 -33.34 24.37
N ALA A 137 -7.06 -33.00 25.01
CA ALA A 137 -8.18 -32.38 24.32
C ALA A 137 -7.81 -31.00 23.75
N ALA A 138 -7.10 -30.18 24.53
CA ALA A 138 -6.65 -28.86 24.11
C ALA A 138 -5.62 -28.89 22.97
N SER A 139 -4.90 -30.00 22.79
CA SER A 139 -3.96 -30.17 21.69
C SER A 139 -4.66 -30.33 20.32
N ILE A 140 -5.93 -30.75 20.29
CA ILE A 140 -6.72 -30.87 19.06
C ILE A 140 -7.42 -29.53 18.80
N ASP A 141 -6.83 -28.74 17.91
CA ASP A 141 -7.40 -27.47 17.46
C ASP A 141 -8.67 -27.65 16.60
N GLU A 142 -9.33 -26.54 16.27
CA GLU A 142 -10.59 -26.57 15.52
C GLU A 142 -10.41 -27.10 14.09
N ALA A 143 -9.27 -26.85 13.44
CA ALA A 143 -9.00 -27.33 12.08
C ALA A 143 -8.80 -28.85 12.07
N MET A 144 -8.00 -29.39 13.01
CA MET A 144 -7.83 -30.82 13.22
C MET A 144 -9.16 -31.49 13.55
N ARG A 145 -9.97 -30.88 14.43
CA ARG A 145 -11.28 -31.40 14.82
C ARG A 145 -12.24 -31.46 13.63
N ALA A 146 -12.29 -30.41 12.81
CA ALA A 146 -13.10 -30.37 11.60
C ALA A 146 -12.66 -31.42 10.56
N ASP A 147 -11.35 -31.65 10.41
CA ASP A 147 -10.84 -32.69 9.51
C ASP A 147 -11.18 -34.10 10.00
N ILE A 148 -11.01 -34.38 11.30
CA ILE A 148 -11.41 -35.66 11.90
C ILE A 148 -12.92 -35.87 11.72
N ALA A 149 -13.74 -34.83 11.95
CA ALA A 149 -15.19 -34.90 11.74
C ALA A 149 -15.54 -35.25 10.28
N ARG A 150 -14.90 -34.60 9.31
CA ARG A 150 -15.10 -34.89 7.88
C ARG A 150 -14.78 -36.34 7.56
N ARG A 151 -13.62 -36.83 8.01
CA ARG A 151 -13.20 -38.23 7.81
C ARG A 151 -14.16 -39.23 8.44
N LEU A 152 -14.73 -38.93 9.60
CA LEU A 152 -15.75 -39.78 10.22
C LEU A 152 -17.04 -39.81 9.41
N VAL A 153 -17.47 -38.66 8.87
CA VAL A 153 -18.64 -38.62 7.98
C VAL A 153 -18.36 -39.38 6.69
N ASP A 154 -17.16 -39.28 6.12
CA ASP A 154 -16.76 -40.05 4.94
C ASP A 154 -16.75 -41.57 5.22
N GLU A 155 -16.29 -41.98 6.41
CA GLU A 155 -16.26 -43.39 6.83
C GLU A 155 -17.66 -43.97 7.11
N TYR A 156 -18.56 -43.21 7.74
CA TYR A 156 -19.88 -43.68 8.18
C TYR A 156 -21.06 -43.18 7.30
N GLY A 157 -20.77 -42.41 6.26
CA GLY A 157 -21.72 -41.90 5.26
C GLY A 157 -22.57 -40.70 5.68
N THR A 158 -22.94 -40.56 6.96
CA THR A 158 -23.72 -39.42 7.46
C THR A 158 -23.24 -38.92 8.82
N PRO A 159 -23.45 -37.62 9.17
CA PRO A 159 -23.13 -37.11 10.50
C PRO A 159 -23.81 -37.88 11.63
N LYS A 160 -25.05 -38.33 11.41
CA LYS A 160 -25.78 -39.12 12.41
C LYS A 160 -25.16 -40.51 12.60
N ALA A 161 -24.84 -41.22 11.52
CA ALA A 161 -24.19 -42.52 11.61
C ALA A 161 -22.79 -42.44 12.24
N ALA A 162 -22.03 -41.38 11.93
CA ALA A 162 -20.75 -41.10 12.59
C ALA A 162 -20.92 -40.85 14.10
N ALA A 163 -21.92 -40.04 14.49
CA ALA A 163 -22.25 -39.79 15.90
C ALA A 163 -22.67 -41.08 16.64
N ASP A 164 -23.46 -41.94 16.01
CA ASP A 164 -23.88 -43.22 16.59
C ASP A 164 -22.69 -44.18 16.80
N ALA A 165 -21.76 -44.23 15.84
CA ALA A 165 -20.53 -45.01 15.93
C ALA A 165 -19.56 -44.50 17.02
N LEU A 166 -19.53 -43.19 17.26
CA LEU A 166 -18.80 -42.57 18.37
C LEU A 166 -19.48 -42.87 19.71
N TRP A 167 -20.81 -42.85 19.77
CA TRP A 167 -21.57 -43.18 20.97
C TRP A 167 -21.35 -44.61 21.44
N ALA A 168 -21.23 -45.57 20.51
CA ALA A 168 -20.89 -46.95 20.84
C ALA A 168 -19.54 -47.02 21.60
N LEU A 169 -18.50 -46.39 21.05
CA LEU A 169 -17.17 -46.34 21.66
C LEU A 169 -17.15 -45.56 22.98
N ALA A 170 -17.91 -44.46 23.05
CA ALA A 170 -18.03 -43.65 24.25
C ALA A 170 -18.67 -44.43 25.40
N ARG A 171 -19.70 -45.24 25.13
CA ARG A 171 -20.35 -46.09 26.15
C ARG A 171 -19.42 -47.17 26.68
N GLU A 172 -18.68 -47.85 25.80
CA GLU A 172 -17.68 -48.86 26.19
C GLU A 172 -16.64 -48.27 27.14
N ASN A 173 -16.23 -47.02 26.93
CA ASN A 173 -15.23 -46.34 27.75
C ASN A 173 -15.81 -45.47 28.88
N GLN A 174 -17.12 -45.49 29.09
CA GLN A 174 -17.83 -44.61 30.05
C GLN A 174 -17.61 -43.10 29.84
N TRP A 175 -17.37 -42.68 28.59
CA TRP A 175 -17.11 -41.31 28.15
C TRP A 175 -18.40 -40.60 27.66
N TYR A 176 -19.45 -40.64 28.47
CA TYR A 176 -20.78 -40.16 28.07
C TYR A 176 -20.81 -38.66 27.71
N ARG A 177 -20.03 -37.83 28.41
CA ARG A 177 -19.97 -36.38 28.15
C ARG A 177 -19.23 -36.05 26.86
N GLU A 178 -18.18 -36.80 26.56
CA GLU A 178 -17.42 -36.68 25.32
C GLU A 178 -18.28 -37.12 24.13
N GLY A 179 -19.05 -38.21 24.29
CA GLY A 179 -20.02 -38.68 23.30
C GLY A 179 -21.10 -37.63 22.99
N GLU A 180 -21.70 -37.03 24.02
CA GLU A 180 -22.72 -35.98 23.86
C GLU A 180 -22.16 -34.74 23.13
N GLN A 181 -20.96 -34.28 23.52
CA GLN A 181 -20.32 -33.14 22.87
C GLN A 181 -19.92 -33.44 21.42
N ALA A 182 -19.44 -34.65 21.15
CA ALA A 182 -19.08 -35.09 19.80
C ALA A 182 -20.32 -35.18 18.89
N GLU A 183 -21.43 -35.72 19.38
CA GLU A 183 -22.70 -35.74 18.64
C GLU A 183 -23.19 -34.31 18.36
N ARG A 184 -23.17 -33.44 19.37
CA ARG A 184 -23.56 -32.04 19.19
C ARG A 184 -22.72 -31.36 18.12
N TYR A 185 -21.41 -31.57 18.12
CA TYR A 185 -20.50 -31.00 17.12
C TYR A 185 -20.84 -31.47 15.69
N LEU A 186 -21.08 -32.78 15.51
CA LEU A 186 -21.38 -33.38 14.20
C LEU A 186 -22.77 -32.96 13.67
N LEU A 187 -23.76 -32.79 14.54
CA LEU A 187 -25.14 -32.49 14.13
C LEU A 187 -25.43 -30.99 13.98
N HIS A 188 -24.67 -30.10 14.61
CA HIS A 188 -24.93 -28.65 14.63
C HIS A 188 -23.94 -27.81 13.81
N THR A 189 -23.16 -28.40 12.90
CA THR A 189 -22.19 -27.64 12.09
C THR A 189 -22.83 -26.80 10.97
N GLY A 190 -24.16 -26.80 10.85
CA GLY A 190 -24.90 -25.99 9.87
C GLY A 190 -24.97 -24.52 10.29
N ALA A 191 -24.28 -23.66 9.54
CA ALA A 191 -24.17 -22.20 9.68
C ALA A 191 -23.27 -21.69 10.81
N LYS A 192 -21.95 -21.80 10.62
CA LYS A 192 -20.99 -20.89 11.26
C LYS A 192 -21.25 -19.48 10.73
N ILE A 193 -22.06 -18.69 11.44
CA ILE A 193 -22.10 -17.23 11.23
C ILE A 193 -20.73 -16.71 11.66
N GLU A 194 -19.96 -16.24 10.69
CA GLU A 194 -18.63 -15.70 10.95
C GLU A 194 -18.81 -14.32 11.62
N ILE A 195 -18.65 -14.28 12.95
CA ILE A 195 -18.68 -13.02 13.68
C ILE A 195 -17.38 -12.29 13.37
N ARG A 196 -17.45 -11.27 12.51
CA ARG A 196 -16.31 -10.43 12.13
C ARG A 196 -16.43 -9.07 12.82
N ASN A 197 -15.29 -8.38 12.93
CA ASN A 197 -15.29 -6.98 13.25
C ASN A 197 -15.88 -6.20 12.07
N GLU A 198 -17.04 -5.59 12.23
CA GLU A 198 -17.70 -4.78 11.18
C GLU A 198 -16.89 -3.52 10.80
N ALA A 199 -15.89 -3.14 11.61
CA ALA A 199 -14.94 -2.10 11.24
C ALA A 199 -13.87 -2.60 10.25
N ALA A 200 -13.73 -3.92 10.05
CA ALA A 200 -12.79 -4.47 9.10
C ALA A 200 -13.24 -4.15 7.66
N LEU A 201 -12.28 -3.82 6.82
CA LEU A 201 -12.48 -3.42 5.43
C LEU A 201 -11.53 -4.19 4.54
N ASP A 202 -12.03 -4.47 3.34
CA ASP A 202 -11.26 -5.01 2.24
C ASP A 202 -11.58 -4.17 1.01
N PHE A 203 -10.63 -3.33 0.63
CA PHE A 203 -10.73 -2.54 -0.60
C PHE A 203 -9.94 -3.22 -1.71
N ILE A 204 -10.59 -3.46 -2.82
CA ILE A 204 -9.96 -3.82 -4.08
C ILE A 204 -9.37 -2.54 -4.68
N VAL A 205 -8.11 -2.60 -5.06
CA VAL A 205 -7.40 -1.52 -5.74
C VAL A 205 -7.13 -1.92 -7.17
N ALA A 206 -7.47 -1.05 -8.11
CA ALA A 206 -7.19 -1.23 -9.52
C ALA A 206 -6.40 -0.04 -10.09
N TRP A 207 -5.55 -0.32 -11.07
CA TRP A 207 -4.73 0.67 -11.77
C TRP A 207 -4.96 0.54 -13.28
N HIS A 208 -5.42 1.64 -13.91
CA HIS A 208 -5.90 1.65 -15.30
C HIS A 208 -6.95 0.55 -15.57
N GLY A 209 -7.85 0.31 -14.61
CA GLY A 209 -8.95 -0.67 -14.70
C GLY A 209 -8.53 -2.13 -14.51
N THR A 210 -7.25 -2.41 -14.22
CA THR A 210 -6.80 -3.76 -13.88
C THR A 210 -6.64 -3.89 -12.37
N HIS A 211 -7.21 -4.93 -11.76
CA HIS A 211 -7.03 -5.21 -10.33
C HIS A 211 -5.55 -5.51 -10.04
N ILE A 212 -5.02 -4.92 -8.97
CA ILE A 212 -3.60 -5.05 -8.60
C ILE A 212 -3.41 -5.53 -7.16
N GLY A 213 -4.48 -5.63 -6.37
CA GLY A 213 -4.40 -6.09 -5.00
C GLY A 213 -5.50 -5.55 -4.09
N HIS A 214 -5.33 -5.86 -2.82
CA HIS A 214 -6.24 -5.58 -1.74
C HIS A 214 -5.58 -4.70 -0.67
N LEU A 215 -6.27 -3.62 -0.30
CA LEU A 215 -5.96 -2.80 0.86
C LEU A 215 -6.91 -3.18 2.00
N LEU A 216 -6.35 -3.90 2.98
CA LEU A 216 -7.07 -4.46 4.11
C LEU A 216 -6.95 -3.53 5.32
N TYR A 217 -8.03 -3.42 6.10
CA TYR A 217 -8.02 -2.83 7.43
C TYR A 217 -8.71 -3.79 8.40
N ASP A 218 -8.09 -4.20 9.48
CA ASP A 218 -8.66 -5.21 10.40
C ASP A 218 -9.44 -4.64 11.59
N GLY A 219 -9.56 -3.31 11.66
CA GLY A 219 -10.08 -2.58 12.82
C GLY A 219 -9.01 -1.75 13.52
N PHE A 220 -7.74 -2.08 13.32
CA PHE A 220 -6.60 -1.45 13.98
C PHE A 220 -5.52 -1.02 12.99
N GLU A 221 -5.16 -1.89 12.03
CA GLU A 221 -4.03 -1.67 11.13
C GLU A 221 -4.42 -1.82 9.66
N TRP A 222 -3.72 -1.07 8.80
CA TRP A 222 -3.75 -1.25 7.35
C TRP A 222 -2.75 -2.33 6.91
N ARG A 223 -3.09 -3.10 5.89
CA ARG A 223 -2.20 -4.06 5.21
C ARG A 223 -2.42 -4.04 3.71
N TRP A 224 -1.34 -3.91 2.96
CA TRP A 224 -1.37 -4.06 1.49
C TRP A 224 -1.08 -5.51 1.11
N LYS A 225 -1.92 -6.09 0.27
CA LYS A 225 -1.74 -7.43 -0.29
C LYS A 225 -1.88 -7.36 -1.81
N PRO A 226 -0.77 -7.40 -2.58
CA PRO A 226 -0.86 -7.42 -4.04
C PRO A 226 -1.55 -8.70 -4.52
N ASP A 227 -2.19 -8.63 -5.69
CA ASP A 227 -2.76 -9.80 -6.35
C ASP A 227 -1.66 -10.73 -6.87
N GLU A 228 -1.96 -12.03 -6.99
CA GLU A 228 -1.02 -12.99 -7.56
C GLU A 228 -0.62 -12.57 -8.99
N GLY A 229 0.69 -12.45 -9.23
CA GLY A 229 1.24 -12.03 -10.53
C GLY A 229 1.39 -10.51 -10.71
N PHE A 230 1.01 -9.68 -9.73
CA PHE A 230 1.32 -8.25 -9.74
C PHE A 230 2.59 -7.94 -8.95
N ASP A 231 3.74 -7.90 -9.64
CA ASP A 231 5.06 -7.73 -9.02
C ASP A 231 5.61 -6.28 -9.08
N LEU A 232 4.85 -5.33 -9.64
CA LEU A 232 5.29 -3.95 -9.76
C LEU A 232 5.28 -3.25 -8.39
N PRO A 233 6.38 -2.57 -8.00
CA PRO A 233 6.48 -1.85 -6.73
C PRO A 233 5.77 -0.48 -6.79
N LEU A 234 4.49 -0.47 -7.19
CA LEU A 234 3.66 0.73 -7.24
C LEU A 234 3.17 1.11 -5.84
N ILE A 235 2.45 0.19 -5.19
CA ILE A 235 1.98 0.35 -3.81
C ILE A 235 2.89 -0.46 -2.92
N GLN A 236 3.56 0.22 -2.01
CA GLN A 236 4.48 -0.41 -1.04
C GLN A 236 4.10 0.00 0.37
N GLN A 237 3.91 -1.00 1.23
CA GLN A 237 3.77 -0.76 2.66
C GLN A 237 5.16 -0.60 3.28
N ARG A 238 5.64 0.64 3.37
CA ARG A 238 6.97 0.96 3.92
C ARG A 238 6.98 0.96 5.45
N VAL A 239 5.86 1.41 6.06
CA VAL A 239 5.63 1.36 7.49
C VAL A 239 4.51 0.35 7.79
N PRO A 240 4.79 -0.76 8.49
CA PRO A 240 3.77 -1.74 8.87
C PRO A 240 2.62 -1.10 9.65
N GLY A 241 1.38 -1.52 9.33
CA GLY A 241 0.17 -1.06 10.00
C GLY A 241 -0.37 0.29 9.54
N GLN A 242 0.42 1.08 8.79
CA GLN A 242 -0.01 2.35 8.22
C GLN A 242 -0.46 2.20 6.77
N LEU A 243 -1.28 3.15 6.32
CA LEU A 243 -1.72 3.27 4.94
C LEU A 243 -0.48 3.46 4.04
N PRO A 244 -0.37 2.73 2.90
CA PRO A 244 0.76 2.91 2.01
C PRO A 244 0.92 4.37 1.55
N PRO A 245 2.15 4.95 1.57
CA PRO A 245 2.36 6.37 1.26
C PRO A 245 1.83 6.78 -0.12
N PHE A 246 1.86 5.88 -1.10
CA PHE A 246 1.29 6.14 -2.43
C PHE A 246 -0.23 6.37 -2.34
N ILE A 247 -0.96 5.52 -1.62
CA ILE A 247 -2.41 5.67 -1.43
C ILE A 247 -2.73 6.90 -0.60
N LEU A 248 -1.98 7.12 0.49
CA LEU A 248 -2.15 8.30 1.35
C LEU A 248 -2.00 9.61 0.55
N SER A 249 -1.05 9.66 -0.39
CA SER A 249 -0.81 10.85 -1.24
C SER A 249 -1.97 11.20 -2.19
N LEU A 250 -2.84 10.22 -2.49
CA LEU A 250 -4.00 10.40 -3.35
C LEU A 250 -5.20 11.01 -2.62
N LEU A 251 -5.21 10.98 -1.29
CA LEU A 251 -6.34 11.45 -0.50
C LEU A 251 -6.48 12.98 -0.58
N PRO A 252 -7.72 13.50 -0.56
CA PRO A 252 -7.98 14.93 -0.46
C PRO A 252 -7.31 15.60 0.74
N GLU A 253 -6.99 16.89 0.60
CA GLU A 253 -6.46 17.73 1.66
C GLU A 253 -7.18 19.08 1.68
N GLY A 254 -7.14 19.79 2.81
CA GLY A 254 -7.51 21.20 2.86
C GLY A 254 -9.00 21.45 2.61
N TRP A 255 -9.36 22.14 1.52
CA TRP A 255 -10.77 22.50 1.29
C TRP A 255 -11.65 21.27 1.04
N LEU A 256 -11.20 20.33 0.21
CA LEU A 256 -12.01 19.16 -0.14
C LEU A 256 -12.22 18.23 1.05
N GLU A 257 -11.17 18.02 1.85
CA GLU A 257 -11.25 17.29 3.12
C GLU A 257 -12.31 17.89 4.07
N ARG A 258 -12.30 19.22 4.27
CA ARG A 258 -13.31 19.92 5.08
C ARG A 258 -14.73 19.77 4.53
N VAL A 259 -14.88 19.79 3.20
CA VAL A 259 -16.18 19.63 2.54
C VAL A 259 -16.74 18.22 2.72
N LEU A 260 -15.88 17.20 2.63
CA LEU A 260 -16.29 15.81 2.83
C LEU A 260 -16.64 15.53 4.31
N GLN A 261 -16.11 16.32 5.27
CA GLN A 261 -16.28 16.12 6.72
C GLN A 261 -15.79 14.74 7.20
N GLU A 262 -14.85 14.16 6.45
CA GLU A 262 -14.30 12.83 6.69
C GLU A 262 -12.87 12.98 7.22
N ASN A 263 -12.73 12.97 8.55
CA ASN A 263 -11.41 13.04 9.21
C ASN A 263 -10.73 11.66 9.34
N ASP A 264 -11.22 10.67 8.59
CA ASP A 264 -10.80 9.28 8.67
C ASP A 264 -10.56 8.74 7.25
N GLU A 265 -9.33 8.26 7.01
CA GLU A 265 -8.90 7.65 5.74
C GLU A 265 -9.90 6.60 5.24
N ARG A 266 -10.51 5.83 6.15
CA ARG A 266 -11.50 4.79 5.81
C ARG A 266 -12.78 5.37 5.23
N ALA A 267 -13.22 6.51 5.76
CA ALA A 267 -14.42 7.19 5.26
C ALA A 267 -14.15 7.79 3.88
N VAL A 268 -13.00 8.44 3.71
CA VAL A 268 -12.54 8.99 2.42
C VAL A 268 -12.44 7.92 1.33
N LEU A 269 -11.87 6.75 1.66
CA LEU A 269 -11.76 5.62 0.73
C LEU A 269 -13.11 4.94 0.45
N ARG A 270 -14.11 5.06 1.35
CA ARG A 270 -15.48 4.58 1.10
C ARG A 270 -16.29 5.55 0.24
N SER A 271 -16.05 6.85 0.39
CA SER A 271 -16.84 7.91 -0.24
C SER A 271 -16.40 8.24 -1.67
N GLY A 272 -15.15 7.97 -2.03
CA GLY A 272 -14.61 8.16 -3.37
C GLY A 272 -14.09 6.86 -3.98
N LYS A 273 -14.27 6.69 -5.30
CA LYS A 273 -13.79 5.50 -6.02
C LYS A 273 -12.64 5.76 -6.98
N ARG A 274 -12.41 7.01 -7.38
CA ARG A 274 -11.51 7.40 -8.48
C ARG A 274 -10.51 8.43 -7.99
N TYR A 275 -9.23 8.24 -8.32
CA TYR A 275 -8.12 9.05 -7.87
C TYR A 275 -7.16 9.36 -9.03
N MET A 276 -6.16 10.23 -8.79
CA MET A 276 -5.07 10.49 -9.75
C MET A 276 -4.35 9.19 -10.15
N SER A 277 -3.57 9.24 -11.22
CA SER A 277 -2.87 8.07 -11.79
C SER A 277 -3.78 6.95 -12.30
N ASN A 278 -5.09 7.22 -12.48
CA ASN A 278 -6.10 6.24 -12.86
C ASN A 278 -6.18 5.08 -11.86
N ILE A 279 -6.02 5.42 -10.58
CA ILE A 279 -6.19 4.50 -9.45
C ILE A 279 -7.66 4.52 -9.04
N THR A 280 -8.24 3.33 -8.87
CA THR A 280 -9.61 3.18 -8.41
C THR A 280 -9.69 2.21 -7.24
N ILE A 281 -10.49 2.54 -6.24
CA ILE A 281 -10.55 1.83 -4.97
C ILE A 281 -12.02 1.60 -4.60
N SER A 282 -12.40 0.37 -4.27
CA SER A 282 -13.76 0.05 -3.83
C SER A 282 -13.81 -1.26 -3.05
N THR A 283 -14.80 -1.43 -2.19
CA THR A 283 -15.08 -2.71 -1.53
C THR A 283 -15.81 -3.70 -2.45
N LYS A 284 -16.17 -3.29 -3.67
CA LYS A 284 -16.91 -4.10 -4.65
C LYS A 284 -16.21 -4.07 -6.01
N ALA A 285 -15.89 -5.25 -6.55
CA ALA A 285 -15.27 -5.39 -7.87
C ALA A 285 -16.14 -4.77 -8.99
N ALA A 286 -17.44 -5.07 -8.97
CA ALA A 286 -18.38 -4.56 -9.97
C ALA A 286 -18.45 -3.02 -10.02
N ASP A 287 -18.14 -2.35 -8.91
CA ASP A 287 -18.08 -0.88 -8.89
C ASP A 287 -16.89 -0.37 -9.70
N LEU A 288 -15.76 -1.09 -9.70
CA LEU A 288 -14.54 -0.70 -10.43
C LEU A 288 -14.69 -0.94 -11.93
N ASP A 289 -15.28 -2.09 -12.30
CA ASP A 289 -15.50 -2.47 -13.70
C ASP A 289 -16.44 -1.51 -14.44
N ALA A 290 -17.31 -0.82 -13.72
CA ALA A 290 -18.27 0.14 -14.28
C ALA A 290 -17.70 1.56 -14.48
N LEU A 291 -16.52 1.86 -13.95
CA LEU A 291 -15.96 3.22 -14.01
C LEU A 291 -15.37 3.53 -15.38
N PRO A 292 -15.52 4.76 -15.89
CA PRO A 292 -14.87 5.16 -17.13
C PRO A 292 -13.34 5.19 -16.94
N ALA A 293 -12.61 4.74 -17.96
CA ALA A 293 -11.17 4.88 -17.99
C ALA A 293 -10.77 6.34 -18.26
N ASP A 294 -9.85 6.87 -17.46
CA ASP A 294 -9.26 8.17 -17.72
C ASP A 294 -8.28 8.08 -18.90
N ILE A 295 -8.72 8.53 -20.07
CA ILE A 295 -7.93 8.60 -21.30
C ILE A 295 -8.15 9.97 -21.93
N LEU A 296 -7.06 10.64 -22.26
CA LEU A 296 -7.05 11.94 -22.90
C LEU A 296 -7.30 11.78 -24.41
N THR A 297 -8.56 11.61 -24.79
CA THR A 297 -8.98 11.48 -26.20
C THR A 297 -9.06 12.82 -26.93
N CYS A 298 -9.28 13.91 -26.19
CA CYS A 298 -9.36 15.27 -26.72
C CYS A 298 -8.25 16.12 -26.09
N ARG A 299 -7.48 16.86 -26.92
CA ARG A 299 -6.37 17.69 -26.46
C ARG A 299 -6.82 19.13 -26.23
N LEU A 300 -6.36 19.73 -25.14
CA LEU A 300 -6.64 21.14 -24.84
C LEU A 300 -6.06 22.09 -25.90
N ASN A 301 -4.96 21.70 -26.55
CA ASN A 301 -4.34 22.50 -27.62
C ASN A 301 -5.27 22.70 -28.83
N ASP A 302 -6.24 21.81 -29.05
CA ASP A 302 -7.18 21.90 -30.17
C ASP A 302 -8.29 22.94 -29.88
N PHE A 303 -8.47 23.31 -28.61
CA PHE A 303 -9.51 24.23 -28.12
C PHE A 303 -8.90 25.42 -27.39
N LYS A 304 -7.76 25.94 -27.87
CA LYS A 304 -7.19 27.16 -27.34
C LYS A 304 -6.52 28.05 -28.39
N THR A 305 -6.61 29.35 -28.18
CA THR A 305 -5.93 30.39 -28.97
C THR A 305 -5.34 31.41 -28.01
N ASP A 306 -4.06 31.75 -28.18
CA ASP A 306 -3.35 32.74 -27.35
C ASP A 306 -3.49 32.52 -25.83
N GLY A 307 -3.54 31.26 -25.41
CA GLY A 307 -3.68 30.89 -24.00
C GLY A 307 -5.11 30.92 -23.45
N ILE A 308 -6.10 31.21 -24.28
CA ILE A 308 -7.52 31.28 -23.91
C ILE A 308 -8.22 30.03 -24.45
N PHE A 309 -9.04 29.38 -23.62
CA PHE A 309 -9.89 28.27 -24.02
C PHE A 309 -11.01 28.75 -24.94
N THR A 310 -11.13 28.14 -26.12
CA THR A 310 -12.10 28.52 -27.16
C THR A 310 -13.31 27.60 -27.23
N GLY A 311 -13.34 26.52 -26.43
CA GLY A 311 -14.49 25.65 -26.31
C GLY A 311 -15.61 26.24 -25.43
N THR A 312 -16.60 25.41 -25.07
CA THR A 312 -17.74 25.83 -24.24
C THR A 312 -17.60 25.30 -22.82
N TYR A 313 -17.48 26.20 -21.83
CA TYR A 313 -17.54 25.82 -20.43
C TYR A 313 -18.99 25.48 -20.01
N ALA A 314 -19.17 24.30 -19.46
CA ALA A 314 -20.45 23.79 -18.97
C ALA A 314 -20.29 23.12 -17.59
N GLY A 315 -19.65 23.83 -16.67
CA GLY A 315 -19.50 23.46 -15.27
C GLY A 315 -20.29 24.36 -14.30
N PRO A 316 -20.00 24.29 -12.99
CA PRO A 316 -20.64 25.14 -11.99
C PRO A 316 -20.50 26.64 -12.30
N SER A 317 -21.59 27.38 -12.11
CA SER A 317 -21.67 28.86 -12.15
C SER A 317 -22.13 29.39 -10.79
N ARG A 318 -22.15 30.71 -10.56
CA ARG A 318 -22.79 31.27 -9.34
C ARG A 318 -24.31 31.19 -9.43
N GLY A 319 -24.89 31.39 -10.62
CA GLY A 319 -26.34 31.26 -10.87
C GLY A 319 -27.20 32.28 -10.10
N ASP A 320 -28.46 32.43 -10.52
CA ASP A 320 -29.36 33.52 -10.04
C ASP A 320 -29.96 33.30 -8.64
N ILE A 321 -29.85 32.09 -8.08
CA ILE A 321 -30.44 31.69 -6.79
C ILE A 321 -29.32 31.30 -5.82
N GLU A 322 -28.97 32.23 -4.93
CA GLU A 322 -28.31 32.17 -3.58
C GLU A 322 -27.19 31.16 -3.26
N HIS A 323 -26.77 30.25 -4.15
CA HIS A 323 -25.72 29.27 -3.86
C HIS A 323 -24.34 29.72 -4.33
N SER A 324 -23.36 29.74 -3.42
CA SER A 324 -21.97 30.03 -3.78
C SER A 324 -21.41 28.98 -4.75
N PHE A 325 -20.43 29.37 -5.57
CA PHE A 325 -19.71 28.44 -6.46
C PHE A 325 -19.13 27.24 -5.68
N GLU A 326 -18.66 27.47 -4.45
CA GLU A 326 -18.11 26.46 -3.56
C GLU A 326 -19.16 25.40 -3.16
N GLU A 327 -20.40 25.81 -2.85
CA GLU A 327 -21.48 24.89 -2.51
C GLU A 327 -21.85 23.96 -3.67
N LYS A 328 -21.88 24.49 -4.89
CA LYS A 328 -22.16 23.66 -6.08
C LYS A 328 -21.03 22.67 -6.33
N LEU A 329 -19.79 23.09 -6.13
CA LEU A 329 -18.65 22.19 -6.23
C LEU A 329 -18.66 21.12 -5.13
N ALA A 330 -19.04 21.47 -3.90
CA ALA A 330 -19.23 20.52 -2.80
C ALA A 330 -20.27 19.45 -3.14
N ARG A 331 -21.39 19.84 -3.78
CA ARG A 331 -22.41 18.89 -4.27
C ARG A 331 -21.85 17.93 -5.33
N LEU A 332 -20.93 18.37 -6.18
CA LEU A 332 -20.27 17.48 -7.14
C LEU A 332 -19.45 16.40 -6.41
N TYR A 333 -18.70 16.79 -5.38
CA TYR A 333 -17.89 15.86 -4.59
C TYR A 333 -18.72 14.93 -3.68
N ALA A 334 -19.98 15.24 -3.40
CA ALA A 334 -20.88 14.31 -2.70
C ALA A 334 -21.13 13.02 -3.50
N SER A 335 -20.94 13.03 -4.83
CA SER A 335 -20.96 11.81 -5.64
C SER A 335 -19.63 11.04 -5.54
N ALA A 336 -19.73 9.72 -5.34
CA ALA A 336 -18.58 8.82 -5.35
C ALA A 336 -17.95 8.65 -6.75
N ASP A 337 -18.71 8.97 -7.80
CA ASP A 337 -18.26 8.90 -9.20
C ASP A 337 -17.45 10.13 -9.62
N THR A 338 -17.41 11.15 -8.77
CA THR A 338 -16.57 12.33 -8.95
C THR A 338 -15.15 12.03 -8.45
N PRO A 339 -14.12 12.12 -9.32
CA PRO A 339 -12.73 11.87 -8.95
C PRO A 339 -12.27 12.71 -7.75
N ARG A 340 -11.48 12.09 -6.88
CA ARG A 340 -10.85 12.73 -5.71
C ARG A 340 -9.47 13.27 -6.09
N LEU A 341 -9.16 14.44 -5.54
CA LEU A 341 -7.94 15.19 -5.82
C LEU A 341 -7.32 15.73 -4.55
N SER A 342 -6.00 15.55 -4.40
CA SER A 342 -5.22 16.16 -3.32
C SER A 342 -4.94 17.65 -3.59
N GLY A 343 -4.59 18.38 -2.53
CA GLY A 343 -4.17 19.78 -2.54
C GLY A 343 -5.17 20.74 -1.89
N VAL A 344 -4.66 21.83 -1.34
CA VAL A 344 -5.44 22.76 -0.49
C VAL A 344 -6.37 23.67 -1.29
N GLN A 345 -5.99 24.03 -2.52
CA GLN A 345 -6.77 24.90 -3.40
C GLN A 345 -8.03 24.19 -3.92
N ILE A 346 -9.11 24.96 -4.03
CA ILE A 346 -10.33 24.53 -4.72
C ILE A 346 -10.00 24.14 -6.16
N LYS A 347 -10.40 22.93 -6.55
CA LYS A 347 -10.21 22.39 -7.90
C LYS A 347 -11.37 21.48 -8.27
N ALA A 348 -11.65 21.36 -9.56
CA ALA A 348 -12.72 20.51 -10.08
C ALA A 348 -12.16 19.54 -11.14
N PRO A 349 -12.48 18.24 -11.06
CA PRO A 349 -12.15 17.30 -12.12
C PRO A 349 -13.08 17.52 -13.31
N MET A 350 -12.51 17.69 -14.50
CA MET A 350 -13.24 18.00 -15.72
C MET A 350 -12.97 16.98 -16.84
N PHE A 351 -13.95 16.88 -17.73
CA PHE A 351 -13.90 16.17 -18.99
C PHE A 351 -14.04 17.17 -20.14
N LEU A 352 -13.13 17.11 -21.12
CA LEU A 352 -13.24 17.84 -22.37
C LEU A 352 -13.70 16.88 -23.48
N GLY A 353 -14.90 17.13 -24.01
CA GLY A 353 -15.47 16.36 -25.12
C GLY A 353 -14.89 16.75 -26.48
N GLU A 354 -15.07 15.88 -27.48
CA GLU A 354 -14.71 16.16 -28.89
C GLU A 354 -15.52 17.32 -29.49
N ASP A 355 -16.68 17.63 -28.91
CA ASP A 355 -17.51 18.79 -29.23
C ASP A 355 -16.97 20.11 -28.63
N GLY A 356 -15.82 20.06 -27.95
CA GLY A 356 -15.21 21.20 -27.27
C GLY A 356 -15.91 21.61 -25.98
N LYS A 357 -16.80 20.77 -25.44
CA LYS A 357 -17.52 21.06 -24.21
C LYS A 357 -16.71 20.61 -22.99
N LEU A 358 -16.50 21.52 -22.05
CA LEU A 358 -15.79 21.27 -20.79
C LEU A 358 -16.80 21.10 -19.64
N VAL A 359 -16.97 19.88 -19.13
CA VAL A 359 -17.98 19.50 -18.11
C VAL A 359 -17.35 18.84 -16.89
N PRO A 360 -18.00 18.85 -15.71
CA PRO A 360 -17.54 18.07 -14.56
C PRO A 360 -17.43 16.58 -14.87
N SER A 361 -16.38 15.94 -14.35
CA SER A 361 -16.03 14.55 -14.66
C SER A 361 -16.83 13.49 -13.87
N THR A 362 -18.02 13.82 -13.38
CA THR A 362 -18.86 12.88 -12.62
C THR A 362 -19.39 11.80 -13.56
N GLY A 363 -18.92 10.56 -13.39
CA GLY A 363 -19.26 9.44 -14.29
C GLY A 363 -18.68 9.55 -15.71
N LEU A 364 -17.80 10.53 -15.95
CA LEU A 364 -17.11 10.75 -17.23
C LEU A 364 -15.59 10.60 -17.05
N PRO A 365 -14.81 10.37 -18.13
CA PRO A 365 -13.34 10.32 -18.07
C PRO A 365 -12.74 11.62 -17.51
N PHE A 366 -11.83 11.50 -16.56
CA PHE A 366 -11.21 12.65 -15.92
C PHE A 366 -9.94 13.04 -16.67
N THR A 367 -10.02 14.11 -17.44
CA THR A 367 -8.97 14.47 -18.42
C THR A 367 -8.29 15.80 -18.11
N HIS A 368 -8.98 16.71 -17.42
CA HIS A 368 -8.49 18.06 -17.16
C HIS A 368 -8.82 18.53 -15.75
N ILE A 369 -7.96 19.34 -15.15
CA ILE A 369 -8.16 19.93 -13.81
C ILE A 369 -8.50 21.40 -13.98
N LEU A 370 -9.69 21.80 -13.54
CA LEU A 370 -10.09 23.20 -13.47
C LEU A 370 -9.72 23.78 -12.10
N LYS A 371 -8.99 24.88 -12.12
CA LYS A 371 -8.57 25.66 -10.96
C LYS A 371 -9.26 27.01 -10.98
N PRO A 372 -10.40 27.16 -10.28
CA PRO A 372 -11.09 28.43 -10.16
C PRO A 372 -10.26 29.47 -9.40
N ALA A 373 -10.62 30.73 -9.59
CA ALA A 373 -10.06 31.83 -8.82
C ALA A 373 -10.32 31.68 -7.32
N GLY A 374 -9.33 32.08 -6.52
CA GLY A 374 -9.48 32.13 -5.07
C GLY A 374 -10.38 33.28 -4.62
N THR A 375 -10.73 33.27 -3.34
CA THR A 375 -11.45 34.37 -2.67
C THR A 375 -10.48 35.24 -1.88
N SER A 376 -10.97 36.34 -1.29
CA SER A 376 -10.21 37.12 -0.29
C SER A 376 -8.84 37.66 -0.76
N GLY A 377 -8.74 38.14 -2.00
CA GLY A 377 -7.50 38.71 -2.57
C GLY A 377 -6.68 37.74 -3.41
N PHE A 378 -7.14 36.50 -3.59
CA PHE A 378 -6.51 35.46 -4.41
C PHE A 378 -7.17 35.29 -5.79
N GLN A 379 -7.91 36.29 -6.27
CA GLN A 379 -8.62 36.23 -7.55
C GLN A 379 -7.67 36.07 -8.76
N ALA A 380 -6.45 36.62 -8.65
CA ALA A 380 -5.45 36.55 -9.71
C ALA A 380 -4.75 35.18 -9.81
N LEU A 381 -4.98 34.25 -8.88
CA LEU A 381 -4.26 32.98 -8.79
C LEU A 381 -4.22 32.17 -10.10
N PRO A 382 -5.35 31.99 -10.84
CA PRO A 382 -5.33 31.28 -12.11
C PRO A 382 -4.47 31.94 -13.18
N VAL A 383 -4.45 33.28 -13.23
CA VAL A 383 -3.65 34.06 -14.19
C VAL A 383 -2.16 33.99 -13.83
N ILE A 384 -1.83 34.14 -12.54
CA ILE A 384 -0.45 34.01 -12.05
C ILE A 384 0.10 32.61 -12.34
N GLU A 385 -0.67 31.57 -12.06
CA GLU A 385 -0.27 30.18 -12.36
C GLU A 385 -0.15 29.95 -13.88
N PHE A 386 -1.07 30.48 -14.69
CA PHE A 386 -0.97 30.41 -16.15
C PHE A 386 0.35 31.02 -16.67
N LEU A 387 0.70 32.22 -16.19
CA LEU A 387 1.92 32.91 -16.56
C LEU A 387 3.17 32.16 -16.08
N ALA A 388 3.15 31.61 -14.86
CA ALA A 388 4.26 30.81 -14.33
C ALA A 388 4.48 29.55 -15.18
N MET A 389 3.41 28.87 -15.58
CA MET A 389 3.49 27.70 -16.47
C MET A 389 4.01 28.08 -17.87
N ALA A 390 3.62 29.24 -18.40
CA ALA A 390 4.14 29.76 -19.67
C ALA A 390 5.65 30.09 -19.57
N LEU A 391 6.06 30.79 -18.51
CA LEU A 391 7.47 31.10 -18.25
C LEU A 391 8.32 29.84 -18.03
N GLY A 392 7.78 28.82 -17.34
CA GLY A 392 8.44 27.53 -17.17
C GLY A 392 8.70 26.84 -18.50
N ARG A 393 7.72 26.86 -19.42
CA ARG A 393 7.88 26.37 -20.80
C ARG A 393 8.99 27.12 -21.53
N HIS A 394 8.99 28.46 -21.45
CA HIS A 394 10.05 29.28 -22.04
C HIS A 394 11.42 28.92 -21.46
N ALA A 395 11.53 28.76 -20.14
CA ALA A 395 12.76 28.37 -19.43
C ALA A 395 13.29 26.97 -19.81
N GLY A 396 12.57 26.21 -20.63
CA GLY A 396 12.95 24.88 -21.10
C GLY A 396 12.58 23.76 -20.12
N LEU A 397 11.53 23.97 -19.32
CA LEU A 397 10.87 22.93 -18.53
C LEU A 397 9.66 22.38 -19.30
N ASP A 398 9.45 21.07 -19.22
CA ASP A 398 8.22 20.47 -19.72
C ASP A 398 7.04 20.91 -18.87
N THR A 399 5.94 21.30 -19.49
CA THR A 399 4.70 21.72 -18.83
C THR A 399 3.49 21.15 -19.57
N PRO A 400 2.44 20.71 -18.86
CA PRO A 400 1.18 20.32 -19.49
C PRO A 400 0.59 21.47 -20.31
N SER A 401 -0.38 21.13 -21.17
CA SER A 401 -1.17 22.16 -21.83
C SER A 401 -2.03 22.88 -20.79
N THR A 402 -2.04 24.21 -20.85
CA THR A 402 -2.86 25.07 -20.02
C THR A 402 -3.60 26.11 -20.87
N ALA A 403 -4.74 26.58 -20.36
CA ALA A 403 -5.49 27.71 -20.90
C ALA A 403 -6.29 28.41 -19.80
N LEU A 404 -6.61 29.68 -19.99
CA LEU A 404 -7.58 30.41 -19.17
C LEU A 404 -9.00 30.20 -19.73
N VAL A 405 -9.93 29.92 -18.84
CA VAL A 405 -11.35 29.71 -19.15
C VAL A 405 -12.12 30.93 -18.69
N ALA A 406 -12.86 31.56 -19.62
CA ALA A 406 -13.82 32.61 -19.29
C ALA A 406 -14.94 32.00 -18.43
N MET A 407 -15.09 32.51 -17.21
CA MET A 407 -16.08 32.01 -16.26
C MET A 407 -17.39 32.80 -16.37
N PRO A 408 -18.56 32.16 -16.14
CA PRO A 408 -19.85 32.83 -16.18
C PRO A 408 -20.00 33.86 -15.06
N ASP A 409 -21.07 34.66 -15.12
CA ASP A 409 -21.51 35.57 -14.05
C ASP A 409 -20.46 36.63 -13.66
N GLY A 410 -19.58 37.03 -14.59
CA GLY A 410 -18.51 38.00 -14.35
C GLY A 410 -17.45 37.51 -13.36
N MET A 411 -17.37 36.21 -13.10
CA MET A 411 -16.34 35.63 -12.25
C MET A 411 -14.95 35.81 -12.89
N PRO A 412 -13.89 35.94 -12.08
CA PRO A 412 -12.52 35.88 -12.60
C PRO A 412 -12.28 34.55 -13.34
N PRO A 413 -11.38 34.54 -14.34
CA PRO A 413 -11.11 33.35 -15.14
C PRO A 413 -10.58 32.21 -14.28
N ALA A 414 -10.84 30.98 -14.72
CA ALA A 414 -10.25 29.78 -14.14
C ALA A 414 -9.10 29.28 -15.03
N LEU A 415 -8.19 28.49 -14.46
CA LEU A 415 -7.13 27.83 -15.20
C LEU A 415 -7.55 26.38 -15.47
N ILE A 416 -7.52 25.95 -16.73
CA ILE A 416 -7.70 24.54 -17.09
C ILE A 416 -6.33 23.94 -17.41
N VAL A 417 -6.03 22.80 -16.79
CA VAL A 417 -4.77 22.07 -16.95
C VAL A 417 -5.07 20.68 -17.51
N GLU A 418 -4.44 20.35 -18.64
CA GLU A 418 -4.50 19.01 -19.23
C GLU A 418 -3.69 18.01 -18.39
N ARG A 419 -4.29 16.88 -18.01
CA ARG A 419 -3.59 15.85 -17.24
C ARG A 419 -2.50 15.19 -18.07
N PHE A 420 -1.35 14.96 -17.44
CA PHE A 420 -0.19 14.30 -18.05
C PHE A 420 0.09 12.91 -17.43
N ASP A 421 -0.65 12.52 -16.39
CA ASP A 421 -0.54 11.24 -15.68
C ASP A 421 -1.48 10.16 -16.24
N ILE A 422 -2.04 10.38 -17.43
CA ILE A 422 -3.00 9.49 -18.09
C ILE A 422 -2.62 9.21 -19.54
N ARG A 423 -3.21 8.15 -20.08
CA ARG A 423 -2.99 7.72 -21.46
C ARG A 423 -3.55 8.72 -22.45
N THR A 424 -2.92 8.81 -23.62
CA THR A 424 -3.27 9.81 -24.66
C THR A 424 -4.10 9.24 -25.81
N SER A 425 -4.41 7.95 -25.78
CA SER A 425 -5.24 7.26 -26.76
C SER A 425 -5.74 5.94 -26.17
N PRO A 426 -6.89 5.40 -26.61
CA PRO A 426 -7.32 4.03 -26.27
C PRO A 426 -6.32 2.93 -26.69
N ASP A 427 -5.53 3.20 -27.73
CA ASP A 427 -4.49 2.30 -28.23
C ASP A 427 -3.21 2.37 -27.40
N ASP A 428 -3.01 3.44 -26.64
CA ASP A 428 -1.92 3.55 -25.67
C ASP A 428 -2.16 2.53 -24.55
N LYS A 429 -1.21 1.61 -24.38
CA LYS A 429 -1.28 0.55 -23.35
C LYS A 429 -0.42 0.87 -22.13
N ARG A 430 0.32 1.98 -22.14
CA ARG A 430 1.16 2.38 -21.01
C ARG A 430 0.31 2.63 -19.78
N ARG A 431 0.75 2.10 -18.64
CA ARG A 431 0.20 2.45 -17.34
C ARG A 431 1.10 3.51 -16.71
N ILE A 432 0.52 4.62 -16.34
CA ILE A 432 1.22 5.80 -15.83
C ILE A 432 0.80 6.03 -14.38
N ALA A 433 1.78 6.27 -13.51
CA ALA A 433 1.58 6.67 -12.13
C ALA A 433 2.41 7.90 -11.80
N LEU A 434 1.77 8.86 -11.14
CA LEU A 434 2.36 10.05 -10.58
C LEU A 434 2.50 9.84 -9.07
N GLU A 435 3.74 9.74 -8.58
CA GLU A 435 4.04 9.62 -7.15
C GLU A 435 4.75 10.90 -6.69
N ASP A 436 4.14 11.62 -5.75
CA ASP A 436 4.69 12.86 -5.23
C ASP A 436 5.92 12.63 -4.33
N LEU A 437 6.75 13.66 -4.13
CA LEU A 437 7.98 13.50 -3.36
C LEU A 437 7.75 13.38 -1.85
N CYS A 438 6.55 13.67 -1.31
CA CYS A 438 6.21 13.27 0.07
C CYS A 438 6.14 11.75 0.16
N SER A 439 5.38 11.16 -0.76
CA SER A 439 5.20 9.72 -0.88
C SER A 439 6.54 9.02 -1.09
N VAL A 440 7.38 9.49 -2.02
CA VAL A 440 8.73 8.93 -2.27
C VAL A 440 9.62 9.00 -1.03
N LEU A 441 9.51 10.05 -0.21
CA LEU A 441 10.31 10.24 1.00
C LEU A 441 9.72 9.58 2.25
N ASP A 442 8.59 8.88 2.12
CA ASP A 442 7.85 8.27 3.24
C ASP A 442 7.44 9.31 4.29
N LEU A 443 6.99 10.47 3.81
CA LEU A 443 6.50 11.57 4.63
C LEU A 443 4.98 11.67 4.53
N PRO A 444 4.29 11.96 5.65
CA PRO A 444 2.86 12.22 5.61
C PRO A 444 2.57 13.55 4.89
N PRO A 445 1.36 13.75 4.33
CA PRO A 445 1.04 14.96 3.55
C PRO A 445 1.25 16.28 4.31
N GLU A 446 1.05 16.30 5.62
CA GLU A 446 1.25 17.47 6.49
C GLU A 446 2.72 17.91 6.53
N ALA A 447 3.65 16.98 6.31
CA ALA A 447 5.09 17.22 6.28
C ALA A 447 5.59 17.65 4.89
N LYS A 448 4.71 18.16 4.02
CA LYS A 448 5.06 18.59 2.65
C LYS A 448 6.15 19.65 2.55
N TYR A 449 6.37 20.43 3.62
CA TYR A 449 7.45 21.42 3.71
C TYR A 449 8.75 20.86 4.33
N ASP A 450 8.76 19.62 4.82
CA ASP A 450 9.89 19.01 5.55
C ASP A 450 10.91 18.35 4.58
N GLY A 451 11.42 19.15 3.64
CA GLY A 451 12.34 18.70 2.60
C GLY A 451 13.40 19.72 2.23
N THR A 452 14.41 19.25 1.50
CA THR A 452 15.38 20.09 0.80
C THR A 452 15.64 19.53 -0.59
N ILE A 453 16.15 20.36 -1.50
CA ILE A 453 16.47 19.91 -2.86
C ILE A 453 17.55 18.82 -2.86
N GLU A 454 18.50 18.86 -1.92
CA GLU A 454 19.50 17.79 -1.73
C GLU A 454 18.89 16.48 -1.24
N ARG A 455 17.86 16.54 -0.37
CA ARG A 455 17.14 15.35 0.08
C ARG A 455 16.37 14.71 -1.08
N ILE A 456 15.70 15.53 -1.90
CA ILE A 456 15.01 15.06 -3.12
C ILE A 456 16.02 14.46 -4.09
N ALA A 457 17.13 15.14 -4.38
CA ALA A 457 18.17 14.65 -5.30
C ALA A 457 18.68 13.25 -4.89
N ARG A 458 18.94 13.04 -3.60
CA ARG A 458 19.36 11.75 -3.06
C ARG A 458 18.31 10.65 -3.22
N ALA A 459 17.03 10.98 -3.07
CA ALA A 459 15.92 10.03 -3.23
C ALA A 459 15.63 9.71 -4.70
N VAL A 460 15.71 10.71 -5.59
CA VAL A 460 15.43 10.55 -7.03
C VAL A 460 16.53 9.77 -7.74
N ARG A 461 17.82 9.99 -7.41
CA ARG A 461 18.95 9.36 -8.11
C ARG A 461 18.83 7.84 -8.26
N PRO A 462 18.56 7.04 -7.21
CA PRO A 462 18.44 5.58 -7.35
C PRO A 462 17.13 5.10 -7.99
N LEU A 463 16.12 5.97 -8.09
CA LEU A 463 14.80 5.62 -8.63
C LEU A 463 14.67 5.98 -10.12
N SER A 464 15.35 7.04 -10.56
CA SER A 464 15.26 7.55 -11.92
C SER A 464 15.89 6.60 -12.92
N SER A 465 15.26 6.47 -14.09
CA SER A 465 15.83 5.75 -15.24
C SER A 465 16.88 6.59 -16.00
N GLU A 466 16.94 7.91 -15.76
CA GLU A 466 17.90 8.85 -16.36
C GLU A 466 18.41 9.86 -15.29
N PRO A 467 19.16 9.37 -14.27
CA PRO A 467 19.42 10.14 -13.06
C PRO A 467 20.13 11.47 -13.32
N GLU A 468 21.15 11.51 -14.17
CA GLU A 468 21.88 12.74 -14.48
C GLU A 468 20.98 13.81 -15.12
N ALA A 469 20.08 13.39 -16.03
CA ALA A 469 19.14 14.29 -16.69
C ALA A 469 18.08 14.81 -15.70
N ASP A 470 17.56 13.93 -14.84
CA ASP A 470 16.54 14.29 -13.85
C ASP A 470 17.09 15.15 -12.72
N LEU A 471 18.34 14.95 -12.31
CA LEU A 471 19.01 15.82 -11.35
C LEU A 471 19.29 17.21 -11.93
N LEU A 472 19.64 17.30 -13.22
CA LEU A 472 19.72 18.59 -13.92
C LEU A 472 18.33 19.25 -14.02
N LEU A 473 17.28 18.48 -14.28
CA LEU A 473 15.90 18.98 -14.31
C LEU A 473 15.47 19.50 -12.94
N LEU A 474 15.81 18.79 -11.86
CA LEU A 474 15.56 19.22 -10.49
C LEU A 474 16.29 20.53 -10.16
N LEU A 475 17.55 20.66 -10.59
CA LEU A 475 18.32 21.91 -10.45
C LEU A 475 17.65 23.06 -11.20
N LYS A 476 17.21 22.84 -12.44
CA LYS A 476 16.49 23.84 -13.25
C LYS A 476 15.16 24.23 -12.61
N ARG A 477 14.38 23.27 -12.07
CA ARG A 477 13.14 23.53 -11.35
C ARG A 477 13.36 24.38 -10.11
N ALA A 478 14.38 24.05 -9.32
CA ALA A 478 14.72 24.81 -8.11
C ALA A 478 15.15 26.24 -8.45
N LEU A 479 15.93 26.42 -9.51
CA LEU A 479 16.33 27.75 -10.00
C LEU A 479 15.12 28.52 -10.52
N PHE A 480 14.26 27.87 -11.31
CA PHE A 480 13.05 28.48 -11.84
C PHE A 480 12.12 28.97 -10.70
N ALA A 481 11.85 28.12 -9.71
CA ALA A 481 11.05 28.47 -8.53
C ALA A 481 11.64 29.69 -7.79
N TRP A 482 12.97 29.75 -7.63
CA TRP A 482 13.63 30.94 -7.10
C TRP A 482 13.38 32.17 -7.97
N LEU A 483 13.58 32.08 -9.28
CA LEU A 483 13.49 33.22 -10.19
C LEU A 483 12.06 33.78 -10.31
N VAL A 484 11.03 32.93 -10.23
CA VAL A 484 9.62 33.36 -10.27
C VAL A 484 9.02 33.62 -8.90
N ALA A 485 9.80 33.52 -7.81
CA ALA A 485 9.35 33.67 -6.44
C ALA A 485 8.20 32.72 -6.06
N ASP A 486 8.40 31.44 -6.37
CA ASP A 486 7.50 30.36 -5.97
C ASP A 486 7.78 29.92 -4.55
N GLY A 487 6.98 30.45 -3.62
CA GLY A 487 7.00 30.06 -2.21
C GLY A 487 6.21 28.80 -1.89
N ASP A 488 5.46 28.22 -2.83
CA ASP A 488 4.65 27.01 -2.61
C ASP A 488 5.21 25.78 -3.34
N MET A 489 6.44 25.83 -3.87
CA MET A 489 7.14 24.67 -4.46
C MET A 489 7.56 23.64 -3.37
N HIS A 490 6.59 22.97 -2.75
CA HIS A 490 6.77 21.97 -1.71
C HIS A 490 6.85 20.54 -2.27
N LEU A 491 7.06 19.52 -1.42
CA LEU A 491 7.29 18.13 -1.84
C LEU A 491 6.15 17.53 -2.67
N LYS A 492 4.89 17.97 -2.50
CA LYS A 492 3.78 17.50 -3.34
C LYS A 492 3.70 18.12 -4.74
N ASN A 493 4.42 19.23 -4.99
CA ASN A 493 4.50 19.92 -6.29
C ASN A 493 5.71 19.45 -7.12
N LEU A 494 6.38 18.41 -6.62
CA LEU A 494 7.39 17.63 -7.31
C LEU A 494 6.93 16.18 -7.28
N ALA A 495 7.04 15.47 -8.40
CA ALA A 495 6.66 14.06 -8.49
C ALA A 495 7.56 13.28 -9.44
N LEU A 496 7.53 11.97 -9.30
CA LEU A 496 8.04 11.02 -10.29
C LEU A 496 6.88 10.51 -11.14
N LEU A 497 7.06 10.55 -12.45
CA LEU A 497 6.22 9.90 -13.43
C LEU A 497 6.79 8.51 -13.72
N LYS A 498 6.07 7.48 -13.30
CA LYS A 498 6.41 6.08 -13.46
C LYS A 498 5.56 5.50 -14.58
N VAL A 499 6.21 4.91 -15.59
CA VAL A 499 5.54 4.33 -16.75
C VAL A 499 5.88 2.85 -16.80
N ALA A 500 4.86 2.00 -16.91
CA ALA A 500 5.02 0.56 -17.12
C ALA A 500 4.21 0.12 -18.35
N GLN A 501 4.68 -0.95 -18.99
CA GLN A 501 3.85 -1.68 -19.95
C GLN A 501 2.95 -2.68 -19.18
N PRO A 502 1.83 -3.11 -19.75
CA PRO A 502 1.03 -4.20 -19.18
C PRO A 502 1.90 -5.44 -18.92
N ASP A 503 1.57 -6.19 -17.88
CA ASP A 503 2.17 -7.50 -17.56
C ASP A 503 3.70 -7.50 -17.38
N THR A 504 4.25 -6.34 -16.98
CA THR A 504 5.67 -6.20 -16.61
C THR A 504 5.84 -6.22 -15.09
N SER A 505 7.02 -6.63 -14.62
CA SER A 505 7.40 -6.63 -13.19
C SER A 505 8.27 -5.43 -12.81
N SER A 506 8.54 -4.50 -13.73
CA SER A 506 9.34 -3.30 -13.50
C SER A 506 8.83 -2.12 -14.32
N PHE A 507 8.98 -0.90 -13.80
CA PHE A 507 8.70 0.31 -14.59
C PHE A 507 9.69 0.41 -15.77
N GLU A 508 9.17 0.72 -16.95
CA GLU A 508 9.94 1.00 -18.16
C GLU A 508 10.73 2.31 -18.02
N THR A 509 10.07 3.35 -17.49
CA THR A 509 10.72 4.62 -17.19
C THR A 509 10.24 5.16 -15.85
N VAL A 510 11.14 5.79 -15.11
CA VAL A 510 10.83 6.56 -13.91
C VAL A 510 11.54 7.89 -14.05
N ARG A 511 10.78 8.96 -14.28
CA ARG A 511 11.33 10.29 -14.61
C ARG A 511 10.73 11.36 -13.71
N VAL A 512 11.45 12.45 -13.46
CA VAL A 512 10.84 13.64 -12.82
C VAL A 512 9.70 14.14 -13.72
N ALA A 513 8.52 14.37 -13.12
CA ALA A 513 7.32 14.79 -13.83
C ALA A 513 7.50 16.15 -14.53
N PRO A 514 6.60 16.55 -15.45
CA PRO A 514 6.50 17.93 -15.96
C PRO A 514 6.21 18.94 -14.83
N LEU A 515 6.60 20.21 -14.99
CA LEU A 515 6.26 21.29 -14.06
C LEU A 515 4.73 21.45 -14.00
N TYR A 516 4.20 21.56 -12.79
CA TYR A 516 2.79 21.82 -12.48
C TYR A 516 2.72 22.62 -11.18
N ASP A 517 1.58 23.27 -10.93
CA ASP A 517 1.28 24.04 -9.71
C ASP A 517 2.36 25.09 -9.37
N ALA A 518 2.93 25.72 -10.40
CA ALA A 518 3.91 26.79 -10.24
C ALA A 518 3.21 28.14 -10.04
N VAL A 519 3.59 28.91 -9.03
CA VAL A 519 2.91 30.17 -8.71
C VAL A 519 3.89 31.20 -8.14
N THR A 520 3.75 32.47 -8.51
CA THR A 520 4.46 33.57 -7.82
C THR A 520 3.67 33.96 -6.57
N THR A 521 4.12 33.58 -5.38
CA THR A 521 3.31 33.77 -4.16
C THR A 521 3.34 35.20 -3.64
N VAL A 522 4.45 35.92 -3.84
CA VAL A 522 4.68 37.24 -3.23
C VAL A 522 3.82 38.39 -3.77
N VAL A 523 3.00 38.15 -4.79
CA VAL A 523 2.02 39.14 -5.31
C VAL A 523 0.67 39.08 -4.59
N PHE A 524 0.48 38.10 -3.71
CA PHE A 524 -0.75 37.91 -2.94
C PHE A 524 -0.65 38.53 -1.53
N PRO A 525 -1.79 38.98 -0.98
CA PRO A 525 -1.82 39.65 0.32
C PRO A 525 -1.33 38.73 1.44
N GLY A 526 -0.47 39.27 2.31
CA GLY A 526 0.10 38.53 3.44
C GLY A 526 1.24 37.58 3.08
N LEU A 527 1.61 37.50 1.79
CA LEU A 527 2.70 36.67 1.27
C LEU A 527 3.85 37.51 0.69
N GLU A 528 3.89 38.82 0.91
CA GLU A 528 4.86 39.74 0.31
C GLU A 528 6.33 39.41 0.67
N HIS A 529 6.52 38.69 1.79
CA HIS A 529 7.81 38.24 2.29
C HIS A 529 8.00 36.73 2.23
N ASP A 530 7.13 36.04 1.47
CA ASP A 530 7.17 34.60 1.31
C ASP A 530 8.50 34.13 0.71
N ARG A 531 8.90 32.92 1.05
CA ARG A 531 10.21 32.35 0.75
C ARG A 531 10.07 31.01 0.07
N MET A 532 11.12 30.52 -0.57
CA MET A 532 11.07 29.19 -1.16
C MET A 532 10.73 28.14 -0.09
N ALA A 533 9.71 27.32 -0.38
CA ALA A 533 9.28 26.22 0.48
C ALA A 533 10.42 25.23 0.79
N LEU A 534 11.16 24.80 -0.24
CA LEU A 534 12.23 23.82 -0.11
C LEU A 534 13.59 24.49 -0.16
N LYS A 535 14.40 24.22 0.87
CA LYS A 535 15.71 24.83 1.03
C LYS A 535 16.73 24.30 0.01
N ILE A 536 17.66 25.18 -0.33
CA ILE A 536 18.85 24.92 -1.15
C ILE A 536 20.06 25.37 -0.36
N ASN A 537 20.99 24.46 -0.10
CA ASN A 537 22.21 24.75 0.67
C ASN A 537 21.89 25.45 2.02
N GLY A 538 20.83 24.99 2.69
CA GLY A 538 20.34 25.54 3.97
C GLY A 538 19.64 26.89 3.90
N LYS A 539 19.39 27.45 2.69
CA LYS A 539 18.76 28.75 2.47
C LYS A 539 17.41 28.61 1.77
N ASP A 540 16.52 29.56 2.04
CA ASP A 540 15.18 29.71 1.43
C ASP A 540 14.99 31.09 0.77
N ASN A 541 15.99 31.97 0.86
CA ASN A 541 16.00 33.31 0.30
C ASN A 541 17.45 33.76 0.05
N ARG A 542 17.63 34.84 -0.73
CA ARG A 542 18.93 35.42 -1.11
C ARG A 542 19.86 34.37 -1.73
N LEU A 543 19.28 33.49 -2.54
CA LEU A 543 19.99 32.42 -3.22
C LEU A 543 20.86 33.01 -4.33
N ARG A 544 22.11 32.56 -4.39
CA ARG A 544 23.09 32.93 -5.43
C ARG A 544 23.49 31.70 -6.21
N ARG A 545 24.11 31.89 -7.37
CA ARG A 545 24.61 30.80 -8.22
C ARG A 545 25.47 29.79 -7.46
N ALA A 546 26.30 30.26 -6.53
CA ALA A 546 27.13 29.41 -5.69
C ALA A 546 26.33 28.43 -4.80
N ASP A 547 25.11 28.78 -4.39
CA ASP A 547 24.23 27.88 -3.63
C ASP A 547 23.74 26.73 -4.52
N PHE A 548 23.30 27.03 -5.74
CA PHE A 548 22.89 26.02 -6.73
C PHE A 548 24.04 25.11 -7.16
N LEU A 549 25.24 25.65 -7.34
CA LEU A 549 26.42 24.85 -7.67
C LEU A 549 26.83 23.90 -6.53
N ARG A 550 26.67 24.31 -5.27
CA ARG A 550 26.89 23.40 -4.12
C ARG A 550 25.87 22.28 -4.10
N THR A 551 24.58 22.59 -4.29
CA THR A 551 23.52 21.58 -4.37
C THR A 551 23.74 20.63 -5.56
N ALA A 552 24.16 21.14 -6.72
CA ALA A 552 24.51 20.34 -7.88
C ALA A 552 25.68 19.38 -7.59
N ALA A 553 26.72 19.85 -6.90
CA ALA A 553 27.85 19.00 -6.50
C ALA A 553 27.41 17.88 -5.53
N ILE A 554 26.53 18.18 -4.56
CA ILE A 554 25.95 17.17 -3.65
C ILE A 554 25.11 16.14 -4.41
N ALA A 555 24.40 16.56 -5.47
CA ALA A 555 23.66 15.66 -6.36
C ALA A 555 24.57 14.82 -7.28
N GLY A 556 25.88 15.10 -7.32
CA GLY A 556 26.84 14.41 -8.19
C GLY A 556 26.85 14.95 -9.63
N LEU A 557 26.40 16.18 -9.85
CA LEU A 557 26.48 16.86 -11.14
C LEU A 557 27.82 17.58 -11.30
N THR A 558 28.34 17.61 -12.53
CA THR A 558 29.55 18.38 -12.82
C THR A 558 29.26 19.88 -12.77
N ALA A 559 30.24 20.67 -12.31
CA ALA A 559 30.12 22.13 -12.30
C ALA A 559 29.84 22.68 -13.71
N SER A 560 30.44 22.11 -14.76
CA SER A 560 30.18 22.52 -16.15
C SER A 560 28.72 22.33 -16.54
N ALA A 561 28.14 21.14 -16.30
CA ALA A 561 26.75 20.86 -16.64
C ALA A 561 25.78 21.73 -15.85
N ALA A 562 26.06 21.94 -14.56
CA ALA A 562 25.25 22.81 -13.70
C ALA A 562 25.28 24.27 -14.18
N ASN A 563 26.46 24.81 -14.49
CA ASN A 563 26.60 26.17 -15.04
C ASN A 563 25.83 26.33 -16.35
N GLN A 564 26.01 25.39 -17.29
CA GLN A 564 25.29 25.43 -18.57
C GLN A 564 23.78 25.37 -18.39
N ALA A 565 23.28 24.55 -17.45
CA ALA A 565 21.85 24.48 -17.15
C ALA A 565 21.32 25.79 -16.55
N ILE A 566 22.07 26.42 -15.63
CA ILE A 566 21.73 27.72 -15.03
C ILE A 566 21.66 28.81 -16.12
N ASP A 567 22.70 28.92 -16.95
CA ASP A 567 22.78 29.94 -18.01
C ASP A 567 21.68 29.76 -19.06
N ALA A 568 21.36 28.51 -19.39
CA ALA A 568 20.27 28.18 -20.29
C ALA A 568 18.91 28.61 -19.72
N VAL A 569 18.65 28.41 -18.43
CA VAL A 569 17.40 28.85 -17.78
C VAL A 569 17.33 30.38 -17.76
N LEU A 570 18.40 31.07 -17.34
CA LEU A 570 18.42 32.54 -17.28
C LEU A 570 18.18 33.18 -18.64
N THR A 571 18.90 32.72 -19.67
CA THR A 571 18.78 33.24 -21.04
C THR A 571 17.37 33.04 -21.58
N ARG A 572 16.85 31.83 -21.44
CA ARG A 572 15.52 31.48 -21.95
C ARG A 572 14.39 32.15 -21.18
N LEU A 573 14.52 32.25 -19.86
CA LEU A 573 13.53 32.91 -19.02
C LEU A 573 13.48 34.42 -19.32
N ARG A 574 14.64 35.08 -19.52
CA ARG A 574 14.67 36.49 -19.95
C ARG A 574 13.89 36.70 -21.24
N ALA A 575 14.14 35.88 -22.27
CA ALA A 575 13.39 35.93 -23.52
C ALA A 575 11.89 35.61 -23.31
N GLY A 576 11.55 34.69 -22.42
CA GLY A 576 10.17 34.36 -22.06
C GLY A 576 9.43 35.52 -21.40
N ILE A 577 10.08 36.25 -20.48
CA ILE A 577 9.49 37.42 -19.81
C ILE A 577 9.12 38.52 -20.82
N ASP A 578 9.92 38.68 -21.88
CA ASP A 578 9.63 39.65 -22.95
C ASP A 578 8.56 39.16 -23.95
N ALA A 579 8.37 37.84 -24.07
CA ALA A 579 7.46 37.23 -25.04
C ALA A 579 6.07 36.92 -24.48
N VAL A 580 5.95 36.63 -23.18
CA VAL A 580 4.68 36.27 -22.55
C VAL A 580 3.76 37.49 -22.46
N ILE A 581 2.50 37.29 -22.87
CA ILE A 581 1.43 38.27 -22.75
C ILE A 581 0.43 37.84 -21.69
N ILE A 582 -0.17 38.82 -21.00
CA ILE A 582 -1.33 38.58 -20.16
C ILE A 582 -2.53 38.40 -21.09
N PRO A 583 -3.19 37.23 -21.14
CA PRO A 583 -4.29 37.01 -22.08
C PRO A 583 -5.48 37.94 -21.78
N ASP A 584 -6.13 38.44 -22.81
CA ASP A 584 -7.35 39.26 -22.69
C ASP A 584 -8.58 38.35 -22.60
N VAL A 585 -8.87 37.85 -21.40
CA VAL A 585 -10.02 36.97 -21.12
C VAL A 585 -11.02 37.69 -20.21
N PRO A 586 -12.35 37.53 -20.44
CA PRO A 586 -13.37 38.11 -19.56
C PRO A 586 -13.15 37.76 -18.08
N GLY A 587 -13.35 38.74 -17.21
CA GLY A 587 -13.18 38.61 -15.76
C GLY A 587 -11.79 39.00 -15.24
N ILE A 588 -10.83 39.32 -16.11
CA ILE A 588 -9.59 39.98 -15.68
C ILE A 588 -9.88 41.46 -15.42
N ASP A 589 -9.66 41.89 -14.17
CA ASP A 589 -9.78 43.27 -13.75
C ASP A 589 -8.40 43.94 -13.61
N GLN A 590 -8.41 45.19 -13.14
CA GLN A 590 -7.20 45.99 -12.95
C GLN A 590 -6.27 45.41 -11.85
N ASP A 591 -6.82 44.78 -10.80
CA ASP A 591 -6.01 44.20 -9.72
C ASP A 591 -5.28 42.94 -10.21
N ILE A 592 -6.00 42.07 -10.94
CA ILE A 592 -5.41 40.88 -11.58
C ILE A 592 -4.29 41.28 -12.54
N THR A 593 -4.55 42.30 -13.37
CA THR A 593 -3.55 42.83 -14.30
C THR A 593 -2.33 43.37 -13.56
N ALA A 594 -2.54 44.19 -12.51
CA ALA A 594 -1.44 44.76 -11.72
C ALA A 594 -0.56 43.70 -11.04
N LYS A 595 -1.17 42.62 -10.52
CA LYS A 595 -0.44 41.48 -9.92
C LYS A 595 0.34 40.69 -10.97
N ALA A 596 -0.23 40.46 -12.15
CA ALA A 596 0.45 39.80 -13.26
C ALA A 596 1.67 40.61 -13.74
N GLU A 597 1.52 41.92 -13.89
CA GLU A 597 2.65 42.79 -14.23
C GLU A 597 3.70 42.85 -13.10
N GLN A 598 3.27 42.86 -11.84
CA GLN A 598 4.18 42.80 -10.68
C GLN A 598 5.02 41.51 -10.72
N MET A 599 4.39 40.37 -11.00
CA MET A 599 5.09 39.10 -11.20
C MET A 599 6.15 39.19 -12.31
N LEU A 600 5.80 39.72 -13.49
CA LEU A 600 6.73 39.83 -14.61
C LEU A 600 7.91 40.77 -14.31
N ARG A 601 7.65 41.90 -13.63
CA ARG A 601 8.71 42.82 -13.15
C ARG A 601 9.64 42.13 -12.16
N LEU A 602 9.08 41.43 -11.18
CA LEU A 602 9.86 40.68 -10.18
C LEU A 602 10.75 39.61 -10.83
N CYS A 603 10.20 38.84 -11.77
CA CYS A 603 10.96 37.82 -12.50
C CYS A 603 12.15 38.46 -13.23
N ARG A 604 11.92 39.61 -13.89
CA ARG A 604 12.97 40.36 -14.60
C ARG A 604 14.07 40.82 -13.65
N GLU A 605 13.70 41.46 -12.54
CA GLU A 605 14.64 41.91 -11.52
C GLU A 605 15.47 40.75 -10.95
N ARG A 606 14.85 39.61 -10.66
CA ARG A 606 15.56 38.42 -10.15
C ARG A 606 16.51 37.82 -11.18
N VAL A 607 16.11 37.73 -12.45
CA VAL A 607 16.98 37.24 -13.52
C VAL A 607 18.17 38.17 -13.73
N ASP A 608 17.96 39.47 -13.71
CA ASP A 608 19.02 40.47 -13.93
C ASP A 608 20.00 40.57 -12.76
N ALA A 609 19.52 40.34 -11.53
CA ALA A 609 20.34 40.36 -10.32
C ALA A 609 20.98 39.01 -9.96
N PHE A 610 20.75 37.93 -10.72
CA PHE A 610 21.23 36.60 -10.38
C PHE A 610 22.70 36.41 -10.78
N GLU A 611 23.59 36.41 -9.78
CA GLU A 611 25.04 36.19 -9.92
C GLU A 611 25.53 34.86 -9.35
#